data_AF-A0A0L0QK82-F1
#
_entry.id   AF-A0A0L0QK82-F1
#
_cell.length_a   1.000
_cell.length_b   1.000
_cell.length_c   1.000
_cell.angle_alpha   90.00
_cell.angle_beta   90.00
_cell.angle_gamma   90.00
#
_symmetry.space_group_name_H-M   'P 1'
#
loop_
_entity.id
_entity.type
_entity.pdbx_description
1 polymer ?
#
loop_
_entity_poly.entity_id
_entity_poly.type
_entity_poly.pdbx_seq_one_letter_code
_entity_poly.pdbx_strand_id
1 'polypeptide(L)'
;MMSYEIIGITVLWLFLYGYLIVASVDFGAGFYAYYAKVAKKDHIINQLISRYLSPVWEVTNVFFVFFFVGIVGFFPDSAYYYGTALLVPGSIAIILLAIRGSFYAFENYGSKKSNLYMFLYGATGLLIPASLSIALTLSEGGFIFEENGKVSLDYFALFTSPYSWSVVFLAIVSVLFISASFLTFYAARANDLEALKLVRKYALFWATPTIIAALTTFIALGQHNERHYQNMFDYWWMFGLSVGFFLIAMWLIYEGKRYGLAFISVMLQFFFAFFGYGVSHFPYILDPYITVYENATHESTGIALIIVFIAGLFLLVPSLILLMRLFLFDADYVKGKK
;
A
#
# COMPACT_ATOMS: atom_id res chain seq x y z
N MET A 1 22.23 10.35 19.67
CA MET A 1 20.86 10.91 19.62
C MET A 1 20.36 10.72 18.21
N MET A 2 19.16 10.20 17.99
CA MET A 2 18.63 10.10 16.61
C MET A 2 18.47 11.51 16.06
N SER A 3 19.05 11.78 14.88
CA SER A 3 18.83 13.04 14.16
C SER A 3 17.34 13.20 13.86
N TYR A 4 16.82 14.44 13.90
CA TYR A 4 15.43 14.76 13.59
C TYR A 4 15.03 14.27 12.19
N GLU A 5 16.00 14.20 11.28
CA GLU A 5 15.87 13.71 9.91
C GLU A 5 15.45 12.25 9.86
N ILE A 6 16.09 11.41 10.68
CA ILE A 6 15.79 9.97 10.80
C ILE A 6 14.39 9.79 11.40
N ILE A 7 14.03 10.62 12.38
CA ILE A 7 12.67 10.60 12.96
C ILE A 7 11.64 10.99 11.90
N GLY A 8 11.90 12.06 11.15
CA GLY A 8 11.04 12.53 10.06
C GLY A 8 10.77 11.44 9.03
N ILE A 9 11.82 10.85 8.45
CA ILE A 9 11.67 9.80 7.45
C ILE A 9 11.01 8.53 8.02
N THR A 10 11.29 8.17 9.28
CA THR A 10 10.62 7.03 9.93
C THR A 10 9.13 7.26 10.09
N VAL A 11 8.72 8.48 10.47
CA VAL A 11 7.31 8.85 10.57
C VAL A 11 6.65 8.85 9.19
N LEU A 12 7.31 9.41 8.16
CA LEU A 12 6.81 9.37 6.79
C LEU A 12 6.65 7.93 6.27
N TRP A 13 7.62 7.06 6.56
CA TRP A 13 7.55 5.64 6.22
C TRP A 13 6.38 4.94 6.90
N LEU A 14 6.06 5.32 8.15
CA LEU A 14 4.88 4.85 8.86
C LEU A 14 3.59 5.35 8.20
N PHE A 15 3.53 6.60 7.73
CA PHE A 15 2.40 7.10 6.93
C PHE A 15 2.23 6.31 5.64
N LEU A 16 3.32 6.01 4.94
CA LEU A 16 3.29 5.21 3.72
C LEU A 16 2.85 3.76 3.98
N TYR A 17 3.27 3.17 5.10
CA TYR A 17 2.79 1.87 5.55
C TYR A 17 1.29 1.91 5.90
N GLY A 18 0.84 2.95 6.61
CA GLY A 18 -0.58 3.17 6.90
C GLY A 18 -1.40 3.28 5.62
N TYR A 19 -0.91 4.05 4.64
CA TYR A 19 -1.45 4.09 3.29
C TYR A 19 -1.51 2.70 2.68
N LEU A 20 -0.41 1.94 2.68
CA LEU A 20 -0.34 0.59 2.09
C LEU A 20 -1.44 -0.33 2.63
N ILE A 21 -1.67 -0.34 3.95
CA ILE A 21 -2.71 -1.19 4.56
C ILE A 21 -4.12 -0.76 4.14
N VAL A 22 -4.45 0.52 4.33
CA VAL A 22 -5.82 1.03 4.06
C VAL A 22 -6.11 1.00 2.55
N ALA A 23 -5.13 1.39 1.73
CA ALA A 23 -5.22 1.37 0.28
C ALA A 23 -5.32 -0.06 -0.25
N SER A 24 -4.61 -1.02 0.34
CA SER A 24 -4.77 -2.43 -0.05
C SER A 24 -6.20 -2.90 0.15
N VAL A 25 -6.80 -2.58 1.30
CA VAL A 25 -8.20 -2.93 1.60
C VAL A 25 -9.15 -2.31 0.58
N ASP A 26 -9.01 -1.01 0.29
CA ASP A 26 -9.86 -0.30 -0.68
C ASP A 26 -9.67 -0.82 -2.11
N PHE A 27 -8.43 -0.86 -2.59
CA PHE A 27 -8.08 -1.25 -3.96
C PHE A 27 -8.45 -2.70 -4.26
N GLY A 28 -8.13 -3.60 -3.33
CA GLY A 28 -8.50 -5.00 -3.45
C GLY A 28 -10.00 -5.22 -3.38
N ALA A 29 -10.74 -4.44 -2.58
CA ALA A 29 -12.20 -4.49 -2.59
C ALA A 29 -12.77 -4.17 -3.97
N GLY A 30 -12.21 -3.18 -4.68
CA GLY A 30 -12.66 -2.87 -6.04
C GLY A 30 -12.37 -3.96 -7.05
N PHE A 31 -11.21 -4.60 -6.95
CA PHE A 31 -10.89 -5.76 -7.79
C PHE A 31 -11.83 -6.94 -7.50
N TYR A 32 -12.05 -7.29 -6.23
CA TYR A 32 -12.91 -8.41 -5.86
C TYR A 32 -14.40 -8.17 -6.17
N ALA A 33 -14.88 -6.92 -6.09
CA ALA A 33 -16.21 -6.55 -6.53
C ALA A 33 -16.41 -6.82 -8.03
N TYR A 34 -15.45 -6.35 -8.85
CA TYR A 34 -15.48 -6.60 -10.29
C TYR A 34 -15.40 -8.10 -10.61
N TYR A 35 -14.45 -8.82 -9.99
CA TYR A 35 -14.29 -10.25 -10.19
C TYR A 35 -15.54 -11.04 -9.77
N ALA A 36 -16.20 -10.66 -8.67
CA ALA A 36 -17.45 -11.27 -8.23
C ALA A 36 -18.59 -11.06 -9.24
N LYS A 37 -18.69 -9.87 -9.86
CA LYS A 37 -19.67 -9.61 -10.92
C LYS A 37 -19.42 -10.47 -12.15
N VAL A 38 -18.16 -10.58 -12.60
CA VAL A 38 -17.79 -11.44 -13.73
C VAL A 38 -18.07 -12.91 -13.42
N ALA A 39 -17.76 -13.35 -12.20
CA ALA A 39 -18.03 -14.72 -11.74
C ALA A 39 -19.51 -14.98 -11.38
N LYS A 40 -20.41 -14.00 -11.58
CA LYS A 40 -21.84 -14.05 -11.21
C LYS A 40 -22.11 -14.34 -9.72
N LYS A 41 -21.16 -14.00 -8.84
CA LYS A 41 -21.26 -14.10 -7.37
C LYS A 41 -21.50 -12.74 -6.71
N ASP A 42 -22.04 -11.80 -7.49
CA ASP A 42 -22.22 -10.39 -7.13
C ASP A 42 -22.98 -10.22 -5.81
N HIS A 43 -24.04 -11.00 -5.60
CA HIS A 43 -24.88 -10.88 -4.41
C HIS A 43 -24.15 -11.25 -3.10
N ILE A 44 -23.10 -12.07 -3.17
CA ILE A 44 -22.36 -12.56 -2.00
C ILE A 44 -21.34 -11.52 -1.54
N ILE A 45 -20.61 -10.93 -2.49
CA ILE A 45 -19.46 -10.07 -2.20
C ILE A 45 -19.86 -8.58 -2.21
N ASN A 46 -20.70 -8.11 -3.14
CA ASN A 46 -20.97 -6.67 -3.24
C ASN A 46 -21.74 -6.11 -2.04
N GLN A 47 -22.58 -6.90 -1.38
CA GLN A 47 -23.31 -6.45 -0.20
C GLN A 47 -22.38 -6.23 1.00
N LEU A 48 -21.32 -7.05 1.10
CA LEU A 48 -20.25 -6.91 2.07
C LEU A 48 -19.36 -5.70 1.74
N ILE A 49 -18.96 -5.58 0.48
CA ILE A 49 -18.04 -4.54 -0.03
C ILE A 49 -18.64 -3.14 0.05
N SER A 50 -19.88 -2.98 -0.40
CA SER A 50 -20.55 -1.68 -0.51
C SER A 50 -20.74 -0.94 0.82
N ARG A 51 -20.71 -1.66 1.95
CA ARG A 51 -20.99 -1.08 3.28
C ARG A 51 -19.80 -0.35 3.90
N TYR A 52 -18.57 -0.61 3.45
CA TYR A 52 -17.36 -0.02 4.04
C TYR A 52 -16.54 0.82 3.05
N LEU A 53 -16.91 0.82 1.76
CA LEU A 53 -16.05 1.27 0.67
C LEU A 53 -15.76 2.78 0.69
N SER A 54 -16.79 3.61 0.89
CA SER A 54 -16.65 5.08 0.80
C SER A 54 -15.80 5.68 1.94
N PRO A 55 -16.00 5.34 3.22
CA PRO A 55 -15.20 5.94 4.29
C PRO A 55 -13.72 5.54 4.25
N VAL A 56 -13.41 4.32 3.80
CA VAL A 56 -12.03 3.83 3.73
C VAL A 56 -11.25 4.59 2.65
N TRP A 57 -11.86 4.83 1.48
CA TRP A 57 -11.23 5.59 0.41
C TRP A 57 -10.82 7.01 0.85
N GLU A 58 -11.69 7.72 1.57
CA GLU A 58 -11.37 9.06 2.08
C GLU A 58 -10.12 9.02 2.98
N VAL A 59 -10.03 8.03 3.87
CA VAL A 59 -8.87 7.87 4.76
C VAL A 59 -7.59 7.55 3.99
N THR A 60 -7.65 6.73 2.93
CA THR A 60 -6.46 6.43 2.11
C THR A 60 -5.81 7.69 1.55
N ASN A 61 -6.62 8.62 1.05
CA ASN A 61 -6.12 9.86 0.46
C ASN A 61 -5.43 10.73 1.52
N VAL A 62 -5.93 10.73 2.76
CA VAL A 62 -5.28 11.49 3.84
C VAL A 62 -3.89 10.94 4.14
N PHE A 63 -3.71 9.62 4.26
CA PHE A 63 -2.36 9.05 4.44
C PHE A 63 -1.43 9.38 3.27
N PHE A 64 -1.93 9.26 2.03
CA PHE A 64 -1.14 9.53 0.83
C PHE A 64 -0.69 11.00 0.74
N VAL A 65 -1.62 11.93 0.95
CA VAL A 65 -1.32 13.37 0.89
C VAL A 65 -0.41 13.81 2.03
N PHE A 66 -0.61 13.29 3.25
CA PHE A 66 0.30 13.57 4.37
C PHE A 66 1.72 13.08 4.05
N PHE A 67 1.87 11.86 3.55
CA PHE A 67 3.17 11.35 3.12
C PHE A 67 3.81 12.25 2.04
N PHE A 68 3.05 12.58 0.98
CA PHE A 68 3.54 13.38 -0.14
C PHE A 68 3.95 14.81 0.26
N VAL A 69 3.12 15.49 1.06
CA VAL A 69 3.46 16.83 1.57
C VAL A 69 4.63 16.76 2.54
N GLY A 70 4.71 15.68 3.33
CA GLY A 70 5.77 15.48 4.29
C GLY A 70 7.13 15.24 3.67
N ILE A 71 7.23 14.36 2.67
CA ILE A 71 8.51 14.10 2.01
C ILE A 71 9.07 15.37 1.36
N VAL A 72 8.23 16.16 0.70
CA VAL A 72 8.63 17.45 0.11
C VAL A 72 9.01 18.48 1.18
N GLY A 73 8.33 18.49 2.32
CA GLY A 73 8.62 19.40 3.43
C GLY A 73 9.93 19.08 4.16
N PHE A 74 10.28 17.79 4.31
CA PHE A 74 11.54 17.38 4.93
C PHE A 74 12.71 17.39 3.93
N PHE A 75 12.46 16.99 2.68
CA PHE A 75 13.46 16.79 1.64
C PHE A 75 13.04 17.53 0.36
N PRO A 76 13.27 18.86 0.27
CA PRO A 76 12.81 19.67 -0.86
C PRO A 76 13.40 19.20 -2.20
N ASP A 77 14.61 18.65 -2.21
CA ASP A 77 15.23 18.08 -3.40
C ASP A 77 14.45 16.88 -3.95
N SER A 78 13.69 16.18 -3.09
CA SER A 78 12.78 15.13 -3.54
C SER A 78 11.76 15.69 -4.51
N ALA A 79 11.28 16.93 -4.32
CA ALA A 79 10.36 17.56 -5.26
C ALA A 79 11.01 17.87 -6.61
N TYR A 80 12.31 18.19 -6.63
CA TYR A 80 13.04 18.43 -7.87
C TYR A 80 13.26 17.14 -8.67
N TYR A 81 13.82 16.10 -8.05
CA TYR A 81 14.12 14.84 -8.72
C TYR A 81 12.87 13.98 -8.96
N TYR A 82 12.05 13.73 -7.94
CA TYR A 82 10.83 12.94 -8.14
C TYR A 82 9.77 13.73 -8.91
N GLY A 83 9.67 15.05 -8.73
CA GLY A 83 8.66 15.84 -9.45
C GLY A 83 8.87 15.84 -10.96
N THR A 84 10.11 15.81 -11.43
CA THR A 84 10.44 15.70 -12.86
C THR A 84 10.34 14.26 -13.37
N ALA A 85 10.85 13.29 -12.60
CA ALA A 85 10.81 11.87 -12.97
C ALA A 85 9.39 11.28 -12.99
N LEU A 86 8.53 11.66 -12.04
CA LEU A 86 7.18 11.13 -11.88
C LEU A 86 6.11 11.87 -12.68
N LEU A 87 6.46 12.75 -13.63
CA LEU A 87 5.45 13.48 -14.43
C LEU A 87 4.45 12.53 -15.13
N VAL A 88 4.95 11.49 -15.79
CA VAL A 88 4.09 10.52 -16.50
C VAL A 88 3.43 9.52 -15.53
N PRO A 89 4.16 8.79 -14.67
CA PRO A 89 3.52 7.85 -13.73
C PRO A 89 2.55 8.53 -12.75
N GLY A 90 2.92 9.73 -12.27
CA GLY A 90 2.12 10.53 -11.35
C GLY A 90 0.83 11.05 -11.98
N SER A 91 0.89 11.55 -13.23
CA SER A 91 -0.34 11.98 -13.93
C SER A 91 -1.29 10.80 -14.19
N ILE A 92 -0.77 9.62 -14.55
CA ILE A 92 -1.57 8.40 -14.66
C ILE A 92 -2.22 8.05 -13.31
N ALA A 93 -1.45 8.07 -12.22
CA ALA A 93 -1.98 7.80 -10.88
C ALA A 93 -3.11 8.77 -10.50
N ILE A 94 -2.95 10.07 -10.77
CA ILE A 94 -3.98 11.10 -10.51
C ILE A 94 -5.24 10.85 -11.35
N ILE A 95 -5.10 10.53 -12.64
CA ILE A 95 -6.24 10.20 -13.50
C ILE A 95 -6.99 8.98 -12.95
N LEU A 96 -6.28 7.94 -12.54
CA LEU A 96 -6.88 6.73 -11.97
C LEU A 96 -7.60 7.03 -10.64
N LEU A 97 -7.01 7.86 -9.78
CA LEU A 97 -7.64 8.34 -8.55
C LEU A 97 -8.89 9.18 -8.84
N ALA A 98 -8.88 10.02 -9.87
CA ALA A 98 -10.03 10.82 -10.28
C ALA A 98 -11.18 9.95 -10.81
N ILE A 99 -10.87 8.93 -11.62
CA ILE A 99 -11.86 7.93 -12.09
C ILE A 99 -12.49 7.22 -10.88
N ARG A 100 -11.67 6.84 -9.90
CA ARG A 100 -12.12 6.14 -8.69
C ARG A 100 -12.97 7.04 -7.78
N GLY A 101 -12.55 8.26 -7.53
CA GLY A 101 -13.33 9.26 -6.78
C GLY A 101 -14.67 9.56 -7.45
N SER A 102 -14.67 9.65 -8.79
CA SER A 102 -15.91 9.79 -9.58
C SER A 102 -16.83 8.59 -9.40
N PHE A 103 -16.29 7.37 -9.40
CA PHE A 103 -17.09 6.16 -9.15
C PHE A 103 -17.79 6.21 -7.79
N TYR A 104 -17.08 6.58 -6.72
CA TYR A 104 -17.66 6.72 -5.37
C TYR A 104 -18.73 7.80 -5.31
N ALA A 105 -18.50 8.97 -5.91
CA ALA A 105 -19.49 10.05 -5.94
C ALA A 105 -20.77 9.64 -6.71
N PHE A 106 -20.63 8.93 -7.82
CA PHE A 106 -21.75 8.48 -8.66
C PHE A 106 -22.35 7.13 -8.23
N GLU A 107 -21.78 6.48 -7.21
CA GLU A 107 -22.26 5.20 -6.67
C GLU A 107 -23.71 5.29 -6.19
N ASN A 108 -24.03 6.37 -5.49
CA ASN A 108 -25.37 6.66 -4.97
C ASN A 108 -26.39 6.98 -6.08
N TYR A 109 -25.94 7.26 -7.30
CA TYR A 109 -26.77 7.61 -8.45
C TYR A 109 -26.89 6.47 -9.49
N GLY A 110 -26.42 5.26 -9.16
CA GLY A 110 -26.64 4.06 -9.97
C GLY A 110 -25.43 3.55 -10.77
N SER A 111 -24.22 4.02 -10.49
CA SER A 111 -23.00 3.56 -11.19
C SER A 111 -22.77 2.04 -11.07
N LYS A 112 -23.23 1.38 -10.00
CA LYS A 112 -23.16 -0.09 -9.79
C LYS A 112 -23.80 -0.93 -10.89
N LYS A 113 -24.86 -0.40 -11.52
CA LYS A 113 -25.58 -1.13 -12.59
C LYS A 113 -24.80 -1.16 -13.89
N SER A 114 -23.93 -0.19 -14.12
CA SER A 114 -23.13 -0.11 -15.35
C SER A 114 -21.93 -1.07 -15.29
N ASN A 115 -21.75 -1.85 -16.35
CA ASN A 115 -20.59 -2.72 -16.49
C ASN A 115 -19.28 -1.94 -16.67
N LEU A 116 -19.35 -0.77 -17.32
CA LEU A 116 -18.18 0.08 -17.56
C LEU A 116 -17.61 0.64 -16.26
N TYR A 117 -18.47 1.19 -15.39
CA TYR A 117 -18.04 1.76 -14.11
C TYR A 117 -17.45 0.72 -13.18
N MET A 118 -18.01 -0.49 -13.12
CA MET A 118 -17.42 -1.56 -12.31
C MET A 118 -16.11 -2.11 -12.90
N PHE A 119 -15.98 -2.15 -14.23
CA PHE A 119 -14.70 -2.47 -14.88
C PHE A 119 -13.63 -1.43 -14.54
N LEU A 120 -13.95 -0.14 -14.65
CA LEU A 120 -13.04 0.94 -14.28
C LEU A 120 -12.67 0.89 -12.80
N TYR A 121 -13.62 0.53 -11.93
CA TYR A 121 -13.36 0.36 -10.50
C TYR A 121 -12.40 -0.79 -10.20
N GLY A 122 -12.56 -1.95 -10.87
CA GLY A 122 -11.62 -3.06 -10.78
C GLY A 122 -10.26 -2.75 -11.38
N ALA A 123 -10.22 -2.09 -12.56
CA ALA A 123 -8.99 -1.72 -13.25
C ALA A 123 -8.18 -0.70 -12.45
N THR A 124 -8.81 0.36 -11.95
CA THR A 124 -8.13 1.36 -11.08
C THR A 124 -7.59 0.74 -9.80
N GLY A 125 -8.26 -0.27 -9.23
CA GLY A 125 -7.77 -1.01 -8.06
C GLY A 125 -6.44 -1.76 -8.29
N LEU A 126 -6.12 -2.13 -9.53
CA LEU A 126 -4.82 -2.76 -9.85
C LEU A 126 -3.81 -1.76 -10.41
N LEU A 127 -4.27 -0.81 -11.23
CA LEU A 127 -3.41 0.13 -11.91
C LEU A 127 -2.83 1.20 -10.98
N ILE A 128 -3.53 1.59 -9.91
CA ILE A 128 -3.00 2.56 -8.93
C ILE A 128 -1.81 1.98 -8.15
N PRO A 129 -1.88 0.77 -7.56
CA PRO A 129 -0.70 0.12 -6.98
C PRO A 129 0.47 0.01 -7.96
N ALA A 130 0.18 -0.38 -9.21
CA ALA A 130 1.20 -0.49 -10.25
C ALA A 130 1.88 0.85 -10.54
N SER A 131 1.12 1.93 -10.73
CA SER A 131 1.68 3.25 -11.03
C SER A 131 2.47 3.83 -9.85
N LEU A 132 2.01 3.63 -8.62
CA LEU A 132 2.71 4.10 -7.42
C LEU A 132 3.96 3.28 -7.10
N SER A 133 3.95 1.98 -7.41
CA SER A 133 5.12 1.11 -7.20
C SER A 133 6.32 1.48 -8.08
N ILE A 134 6.09 2.19 -9.19
CA ILE A 134 7.16 2.76 -10.01
C ILE A 134 7.96 3.78 -9.20
N ALA A 135 7.32 4.59 -8.34
CA ALA A 135 8.04 5.55 -7.50
C ALA A 135 9.00 4.85 -6.52
N LEU A 136 8.59 3.70 -5.97
CA LEU A 136 9.46 2.84 -5.13
C LEU A 136 10.57 2.15 -5.93
N THR A 137 10.35 1.91 -7.22
CA THR A 137 11.42 1.38 -8.08
C THR A 137 12.45 2.46 -8.36
N LEU A 138 11.98 3.68 -8.65
CA LEU A 138 12.84 4.82 -8.96
C LEU A 138 13.69 5.25 -7.77
N SER A 139 13.22 5.06 -6.54
CA SER A 139 14.00 5.39 -5.34
C SER A 139 15.30 4.60 -5.24
N GLU A 140 15.36 3.38 -5.79
CA GLU A 140 16.58 2.56 -5.84
C GLU A 140 17.66 3.06 -6.80
N GLY A 141 17.38 4.11 -7.58
CA GLY A 141 18.34 4.68 -8.51
C GLY A 141 18.53 3.85 -9.78
N GLY A 142 19.46 4.30 -10.63
CA GLY A 142 19.81 3.65 -11.91
C GLY A 142 18.90 4.01 -13.10
N PHE A 143 17.83 4.79 -12.87
CA PHE A 143 16.89 5.22 -13.92
C PHE A 143 16.84 6.73 -14.14
N ILE A 144 17.42 7.50 -13.22
CA ILE A 144 17.42 8.96 -13.24
C ILE A 144 18.84 9.45 -13.53
N PHE A 145 18.99 10.22 -14.60
CA PHE A 145 20.25 10.81 -15.02
C PHE A 145 20.11 12.33 -15.06
N GLU A 146 21.06 13.01 -14.44
CA GLU A 146 21.21 14.45 -14.54
C GLU A 146 22.22 14.79 -15.63
N GLU A 147 21.76 15.28 -16.78
CA GLU A 147 22.61 15.83 -17.83
C GLU A 147 22.31 17.32 -18.00
N ASN A 148 23.33 18.18 -17.89
CA ASN A 148 23.24 19.63 -18.10
C ASN A 148 22.18 20.34 -17.22
N GLY A 149 22.03 19.93 -15.96
CA GLY A 149 21.05 20.52 -15.01
C GLY A 149 19.59 20.20 -15.35
N LYS A 150 19.35 19.19 -16.20
CA LYS A 150 18.04 18.61 -16.45
C LYS A 150 18.02 17.17 -15.97
N VAL A 151 17.16 16.91 -15.00
CA VAL A 151 16.82 15.57 -14.56
C VAL A 151 15.99 14.90 -15.64
N SER A 152 16.51 13.81 -16.20
CA SER A 152 15.85 13.00 -17.22
C SER A 152 15.70 11.56 -16.73
N LEU A 153 14.59 10.94 -17.11
CA LEU A 153 14.28 9.56 -16.74
C LEU A 153 14.43 8.66 -17.96
N ASP A 154 15.24 7.61 -17.83
CA ASP A 154 15.35 6.59 -18.86
C ASP A 154 14.15 5.62 -18.77
N TYR A 155 13.10 6.00 -19.50
CA TYR A 155 11.89 5.18 -19.61
C TYR A 155 12.18 3.79 -20.16
N PHE A 156 13.15 3.65 -21.07
CA PHE A 156 13.44 2.35 -21.69
C PHE A 156 14.09 1.40 -20.69
N ALA A 157 15.07 1.87 -19.92
CA ALA A 157 15.66 1.11 -18.83
C ALA A 157 14.62 0.74 -17.76
N LEU A 158 13.72 1.67 -17.42
CA LEU A 158 12.66 1.42 -16.44
C LEU A 158 11.71 0.28 -16.87
N PHE A 159 11.21 0.33 -18.12
CA PHE A 159 10.29 -0.68 -18.63
C PHE A 159 10.95 -2.02 -18.95
N THR A 160 12.26 -2.04 -19.23
CA THR A 160 13.00 -3.28 -19.50
C THR A 160 13.61 -3.91 -18.24
N SER A 161 13.64 -3.19 -17.12
CA SER A 161 14.22 -3.68 -15.87
C SER A 161 13.37 -4.83 -15.26
N PRO A 162 13.98 -6.01 -15.00
CA PRO A 162 13.33 -7.09 -14.27
C PRO A 162 12.93 -6.70 -12.84
N TYR A 163 13.68 -5.77 -12.22
CA TYR A 163 13.39 -5.28 -10.88
C TYR A 163 12.08 -4.49 -10.84
N SER A 164 11.88 -3.54 -11.79
CA SER A 164 10.65 -2.75 -11.85
C SER A 164 9.40 -3.61 -11.94
N TRP A 165 9.40 -4.59 -12.84
CA TRP A 165 8.28 -5.52 -12.98
C TRP A 165 8.07 -6.41 -11.75
N SER A 166 9.14 -6.79 -11.05
CA SER A 166 9.05 -7.55 -9.80
C SER A 166 8.40 -6.72 -8.68
N VAL A 167 8.74 -5.45 -8.56
CA VAL A 167 8.13 -4.51 -7.58
C VAL A 167 6.65 -4.27 -7.92
N VAL A 168 6.31 -4.04 -9.19
CA VAL A 168 4.91 -3.90 -9.65
C VAL A 168 4.12 -5.16 -9.35
N PHE A 169 4.67 -6.33 -9.67
CA PHE A 169 4.03 -7.61 -9.41
C PHE A 169 3.81 -7.81 -7.90
N LEU A 170 4.83 -7.55 -7.08
CA LEU A 170 4.76 -7.59 -5.62
C LEU A 170 3.66 -6.66 -5.07
N ALA A 171 3.58 -5.43 -5.55
CA ALA A 171 2.57 -4.47 -5.12
C ALA A 171 1.15 -4.98 -5.41
N ILE A 172 0.90 -5.49 -6.62
CA ILE A 172 -0.40 -6.03 -7.02
C ILE A 172 -0.79 -7.23 -6.16
N VAL A 173 0.07 -8.24 -6.06
CA VAL A 173 -0.26 -9.48 -5.32
C VAL A 173 -0.41 -9.21 -3.82
N SER A 174 0.40 -8.31 -3.26
CA SER A 174 0.31 -7.90 -1.85
C SER A 174 -1.01 -7.19 -1.56
N VAL A 175 -1.42 -6.26 -2.42
CA VAL A 175 -2.73 -5.58 -2.30
C VAL A 175 -3.86 -6.61 -2.30
N LEU A 176 -3.82 -7.59 -3.20
CA LEU A 176 -4.83 -8.64 -3.30
C LEU A 176 -4.82 -9.60 -2.10
N PHE A 177 -3.64 -9.90 -1.55
CA PHE A 177 -3.50 -10.74 -0.37
C PHE A 177 -3.96 -10.06 0.92
N ILE A 178 -3.55 -8.80 1.16
CA ILE A 178 -3.94 -8.02 2.33
C ILE A 178 -5.46 -7.80 2.33
N SER A 179 -6.03 -7.40 1.19
CA SER A 179 -7.47 -7.22 1.06
C SER A 179 -8.26 -8.51 1.25
N ALA A 180 -7.82 -9.63 0.68
CA ALA A 180 -8.48 -10.92 0.89
C ALA A 180 -8.43 -11.35 2.38
N SER A 181 -7.31 -11.08 3.05
CA SER A 181 -7.15 -11.36 4.48
C SER A 181 -8.08 -10.50 5.34
N PHE A 182 -8.20 -9.21 5.02
CA PHE A 182 -9.15 -8.30 5.67
C PHE A 182 -10.61 -8.72 5.42
N LEU A 183 -10.96 -9.03 4.18
CA LEU A 183 -12.28 -9.52 3.79
C LEU A 183 -12.63 -10.83 4.50
N THR A 184 -11.66 -11.72 4.70
CA THR A 184 -11.85 -12.97 5.46
C THR A 184 -12.17 -12.68 6.92
N PHE A 185 -11.42 -11.78 7.55
CA PHE A 185 -11.72 -11.31 8.91
C PHE A 185 -13.12 -10.71 9.01
N TYR A 186 -13.48 -9.85 8.06
CA TYR A 186 -14.77 -9.16 8.06
C TYR A 186 -15.95 -10.11 7.80
N ALA A 187 -15.85 -11.01 6.81
CA ALA A 187 -16.88 -12.01 6.52
C ALA A 187 -17.13 -12.94 7.71
N ALA A 188 -16.07 -13.34 8.43
CA ALA A 188 -16.19 -14.12 9.65
C ALA A 188 -16.92 -13.35 10.76
N ARG A 189 -16.66 -12.04 10.90
CA ARG A 189 -17.36 -11.18 11.86
C ARG A 189 -18.83 -10.98 11.50
N ALA A 190 -19.14 -10.93 10.20
CA ALA A 190 -20.49 -10.81 9.67
C ALA A 190 -21.32 -12.12 9.71
N ASN A 191 -20.70 -13.25 10.08
CA ASN A 191 -21.30 -14.59 9.99
C ASN A 191 -21.78 -14.97 8.58
N ASP A 192 -21.18 -14.40 7.53
CA ASP A 192 -21.48 -14.78 6.14
C ASP A 192 -20.56 -15.94 5.72
N LEU A 193 -21.05 -17.16 5.90
CA LEU A 193 -20.29 -18.38 5.62
C LEU A 193 -19.97 -18.57 4.13
N GLU A 194 -20.84 -18.10 3.24
CA GLU A 194 -20.64 -18.25 1.79
C GLU A 194 -19.58 -17.27 1.28
N ALA A 195 -19.65 -16.01 1.72
CA ALA A 195 -18.60 -15.03 1.45
C ALA A 195 -17.27 -15.47 2.05
N LEU A 196 -17.27 -15.96 3.30
CA LEU A 196 -16.09 -16.40 4.04
C LEU A 196 -15.30 -17.49 3.30
N LYS A 197 -15.97 -18.54 2.81
CA LYS A 197 -15.31 -19.62 2.04
C LYS A 197 -14.61 -19.07 0.80
N LEU A 198 -15.25 -18.13 0.11
CA LEU A 198 -14.76 -17.57 -1.14
C LEU A 198 -13.53 -16.67 -0.93
N VAL A 199 -13.62 -15.71 0.00
CA VAL A 199 -12.51 -14.79 0.30
C VAL A 199 -11.34 -15.49 0.97
N ARG A 200 -11.60 -16.53 1.77
CA ARG A 200 -10.56 -17.40 2.33
C ARG A 200 -9.79 -18.12 1.22
N LYS A 201 -10.48 -18.63 0.20
CA LYS A 201 -9.82 -19.25 -0.96
C LYS A 201 -8.94 -18.24 -1.70
N TYR A 202 -9.39 -17.00 -1.84
CA TYR A 202 -8.58 -15.94 -2.44
C TYR A 202 -7.36 -15.59 -1.60
N ALA A 203 -7.51 -15.48 -0.27
CA ALA A 203 -6.39 -15.20 0.63
C ALA A 203 -5.31 -16.29 0.54
N LEU A 204 -5.71 -17.56 0.59
CA LEU A 204 -4.78 -18.70 0.44
C LEU A 204 -4.15 -18.76 -0.95
N PHE A 205 -4.91 -18.44 -2.00
CA PHE A 205 -4.39 -18.39 -3.36
C PHE A 205 -3.33 -17.29 -3.50
N TRP A 206 -3.63 -16.06 -3.07
CA TRP A 206 -2.73 -14.90 -3.22
C TRP A 206 -1.53 -14.93 -2.27
N ALA A 207 -1.57 -15.71 -1.19
CA ALA A 207 -0.43 -15.91 -0.32
C ALA A 207 0.79 -16.48 -1.07
N THR A 208 0.56 -17.42 -1.98
CA THR A 208 1.64 -18.11 -2.72
C THR A 208 2.32 -17.17 -3.74
N PRO A 209 1.59 -16.46 -4.62
CA PRO A 209 2.16 -15.41 -5.46
C PRO A 209 2.85 -14.32 -4.66
N THR A 210 2.33 -13.93 -3.49
CA THR A 210 2.96 -12.89 -2.65
C THR A 210 4.34 -13.29 -2.17
N ILE A 211 4.52 -14.50 -1.63
CA ILE A 211 5.83 -14.94 -1.18
C ILE A 211 6.80 -15.15 -2.35
N ILE A 212 6.31 -15.66 -3.48
CA ILE A 212 7.12 -15.79 -4.70
C ILE A 212 7.57 -14.41 -5.19
N ALA A 213 6.64 -13.45 -5.28
CA ALA A 213 6.93 -12.08 -5.69
C ALA A 213 7.96 -11.41 -4.77
N ALA A 214 7.83 -11.60 -3.45
CA ALA A 214 8.77 -11.06 -2.49
C ALA A 214 10.18 -11.63 -2.70
N LEU A 215 10.30 -12.94 -2.90
CA LEU A 215 11.57 -13.59 -3.20
C LEU A 215 12.15 -13.15 -4.55
N THR A 216 11.34 -13.02 -5.60
CA THR A 216 11.80 -12.56 -6.91
C THR A 216 12.29 -11.12 -6.85
N THR A 217 11.59 -10.25 -6.12
CA THR A 217 12.03 -8.86 -5.91
C THR A 217 13.33 -8.79 -5.13
N PHE A 218 13.50 -9.64 -4.12
CA PHE A 218 14.76 -9.75 -3.36
C PHE A 218 15.94 -10.16 -4.25
N ILE A 219 15.73 -11.14 -5.14
CA ILE A 219 16.76 -11.59 -6.09
C ILE A 219 17.06 -10.51 -7.13
N ALA A 220 16.03 -9.87 -7.68
CA ALA A 220 16.18 -8.81 -8.68
C ALA A 220 16.89 -7.58 -8.11
N LEU A 221 16.65 -7.25 -6.84
CA LEU A 221 17.35 -6.18 -6.14
C LEU A 221 18.86 -6.49 -6.00
N GLY A 222 19.21 -7.75 -5.71
CA GLY A 222 20.62 -8.18 -5.66
C GLY A 222 21.38 -8.00 -6.98
N GLN A 223 20.68 -8.02 -8.11
CA GLN A 223 21.27 -7.77 -9.43
C GLN A 223 21.35 -6.27 -9.77
N HIS A 224 20.50 -5.44 -9.15
CA HIS A 224 20.39 -4.01 -9.44
C HIS A 224 21.25 -3.16 -8.51
N ASN A 225 21.24 -3.45 -7.21
CA ASN A 225 21.97 -2.68 -6.19
C ASN A 225 22.62 -3.62 -5.15
N GLU A 226 23.89 -3.95 -5.36
CA GLU A 226 24.67 -4.82 -4.46
C GLU A 226 24.77 -4.25 -3.04
N ARG A 227 24.80 -2.91 -2.87
CA ARG A 227 24.86 -2.26 -1.56
C ARG A 227 23.56 -2.49 -0.77
N HIS A 228 22.41 -2.21 -1.38
CA HIS A 228 21.12 -2.44 -0.74
C HIS A 228 20.97 -3.93 -0.37
N TYR A 229 21.36 -4.82 -1.28
CA TYR A 229 21.33 -6.25 -1.04
C TYR A 229 22.20 -6.69 0.15
N GLN A 230 23.41 -6.15 0.29
CA GLN A 230 24.26 -6.39 1.46
C GLN A 230 23.63 -5.87 2.75
N ASN A 231 23.10 -4.64 2.74
CA ASN A 231 22.40 -4.07 3.89
C ASN A 231 21.19 -4.92 4.31
N MET A 232 20.46 -5.53 3.36
CA MET A 232 19.34 -6.42 3.70
C MET A 232 19.77 -7.64 4.52
N PHE A 233 20.99 -8.16 4.33
CA PHE A 233 21.50 -9.26 5.15
C PHE A 233 21.74 -8.85 6.60
N ASP A 234 22.16 -7.61 6.85
CA ASP A 234 22.32 -7.12 8.22
C ASP A 234 20.96 -7.05 8.96
N TYR A 235 19.88 -6.81 8.21
CA TYR A 235 18.50 -6.78 8.70
C TYR A 235 17.71 -8.07 8.43
N TRP A 236 18.39 -9.20 8.21
CA TRP A 236 17.75 -10.49 7.89
C TRP A 236 16.66 -10.91 8.88
N TRP A 237 16.83 -10.54 10.16
CA TRP A 237 15.91 -10.87 11.24
C TRP A 237 14.52 -10.24 11.03
N MET A 238 14.42 -9.05 10.41
CA MET A 238 13.14 -8.42 10.08
C MET A 238 12.41 -9.23 9.01
N PHE A 239 13.12 -9.66 7.96
CA PHE A 239 12.54 -10.52 6.92
C PHE A 239 12.18 -11.91 7.47
N GLY A 240 12.99 -12.46 8.38
CA GLY A 240 12.71 -13.71 9.09
C GLY A 240 11.43 -13.61 9.95
N LEU A 241 11.27 -12.52 10.70
CA LEU A 241 10.02 -12.25 11.44
C LEU A 241 8.83 -12.10 10.49
N SER A 242 9.00 -11.42 9.36
CA SER A 242 7.95 -11.30 8.34
C SER A 242 7.46 -12.66 7.86
N VAL A 243 8.39 -13.56 7.47
CA VAL A 243 8.06 -14.94 7.07
C VAL A 243 7.40 -15.70 8.23
N GLY A 244 7.87 -15.53 9.47
CA GLY A 244 7.25 -16.12 10.65
C GLY A 244 5.78 -15.70 10.82
N PHE A 245 5.48 -14.40 10.73
CA PHE A 245 4.12 -13.88 10.79
C PHE A 245 3.26 -14.30 9.60
N PHE A 246 3.85 -14.41 8.41
CA PHE A 246 3.16 -14.96 7.23
C PHE A 246 2.72 -16.41 7.47
N LEU A 247 3.60 -17.27 8.00
CA LEU A 247 3.27 -18.66 8.31
C LEU A 247 2.18 -18.76 9.39
N ILE A 248 2.23 -17.92 10.43
CA ILE A 248 1.19 -17.84 11.46
C ILE A 248 -0.14 -17.40 10.84
N ALA A 249 -0.14 -16.36 10.01
CA ALA A 249 -1.33 -15.89 9.31
C ALA A 249 -1.94 -17.00 8.44
N MET A 250 -1.12 -17.69 7.66
CA MET A 250 -1.54 -18.79 6.80
C MET A 250 -2.12 -19.96 7.59
N TRP A 251 -1.46 -20.34 8.69
CA TRP A 251 -1.97 -21.38 9.57
C TRP A 251 -3.32 -21.02 10.18
N LEU A 252 -3.49 -19.78 10.67
CA LEU A 252 -4.78 -19.32 11.23
C LEU A 252 -5.89 -19.25 10.17
N ILE A 253 -5.58 -18.78 8.96
CA ILE A 253 -6.53 -18.76 7.82
C ILE A 253 -6.89 -20.19 7.42
N TYR A 254 -5.93 -21.13 7.48
CA TYR A 254 -6.15 -22.53 7.14
C TYR A 254 -6.93 -23.29 8.22
N GLU A 255 -6.68 -23.05 9.50
CA GLU A 255 -7.49 -23.63 10.59
C GLU A 255 -8.91 -23.08 10.60
N GLY A 256 -9.13 -21.90 10.01
CA GLY A 256 -10.43 -21.23 10.01
C GLY A 256 -10.83 -20.72 11.40
N LYS A 257 -9.85 -20.45 12.27
CA LYS A 257 -10.05 -19.98 13.64
C LYS A 257 -9.38 -18.63 13.82
N ARG A 258 -9.99 -17.76 14.64
CA ARG A 258 -9.42 -16.46 15.09
C ARG A 258 -8.88 -15.59 13.94
N TYR A 259 -9.71 -15.33 12.93
CA TYR A 259 -9.35 -14.50 11.76
C TYR A 259 -8.84 -13.09 12.10
N GLY A 260 -9.20 -12.53 13.25
CA GLY A 260 -8.66 -11.24 13.71
C GLY A 260 -7.15 -11.31 13.99
N LEU A 261 -6.69 -12.40 14.62
CA LEU A 261 -5.25 -12.62 14.82
C LEU A 261 -4.54 -12.92 13.50
N ALA A 262 -5.21 -13.56 12.55
CA ALA A 262 -4.66 -13.77 11.21
C ALA A 262 -4.40 -12.43 10.51
N PHE A 263 -5.38 -11.51 10.53
CA PHE A 263 -5.21 -10.19 9.93
C PHE A 263 -4.12 -9.36 10.62
N ILE A 264 -4.06 -9.37 11.96
CA ILE A 264 -2.96 -8.72 12.71
C ILE A 264 -1.61 -9.32 12.32
N SER A 265 -1.52 -10.63 12.14
CA SER A 265 -0.30 -11.30 11.69
C SER A 265 0.09 -10.87 10.27
N VAL A 266 -0.87 -10.71 9.36
CA VAL A 266 -0.62 -10.14 8.01
C VAL A 266 -0.11 -8.70 8.12
N MET A 267 -0.72 -7.86 8.96
CA MET A 267 -0.22 -6.50 9.20
C MET A 267 1.23 -6.52 9.71
N LEU A 268 1.52 -7.34 10.72
CA LEU A 268 2.89 -7.47 11.25
C LEU A 268 3.87 -8.00 10.21
N GLN A 269 3.48 -8.98 9.40
CA GLN A 269 4.29 -9.47 8.28
C GLN A 269 4.72 -8.32 7.37
N PHE A 270 3.76 -7.55 6.86
CA PHE A 270 4.06 -6.44 5.94
C PHE A 270 4.78 -5.30 6.66
N PHE A 271 4.51 -5.07 7.94
CA PHE A 271 5.26 -4.10 8.74
C PHE A 271 6.76 -4.47 8.75
N PHE A 272 7.11 -5.70 9.13
CA PHE A 272 8.52 -6.11 9.17
C PHE A 272 9.17 -6.18 7.79
N ALA A 273 8.46 -6.63 6.76
CA ALA A 273 9.00 -6.65 5.39
C ALA A 273 9.22 -5.23 4.85
N PHE A 274 8.25 -4.33 5.02
CA PHE A 274 8.30 -2.98 4.49
C PHE A 274 9.28 -2.08 5.26
N PHE A 275 9.36 -2.22 6.58
CA PHE A 275 10.39 -1.54 7.37
C PHE A 275 11.77 -2.16 7.15
N GLY A 276 11.89 -3.49 6.98
CA GLY A 276 13.16 -4.12 6.61
C GLY A 276 13.69 -3.59 5.28
N TYR A 277 12.82 -3.46 4.28
CA TYR A 277 13.14 -2.84 2.99
C TYR A 277 13.52 -1.36 3.13
N GLY A 278 12.72 -0.56 3.84
CA GLY A 278 13.03 0.87 4.04
C GLY A 278 14.34 1.10 4.81
N VAL A 279 14.62 0.29 5.84
CA VAL A 279 15.83 0.41 6.65
C VAL A 279 17.08 0.01 5.87
N SER A 280 16.97 -1.01 5.01
CA SER A 280 18.10 -1.43 4.16
C SER A 280 18.41 -0.46 3.02
N HIS A 281 17.43 0.36 2.62
CA HIS A 281 17.62 1.46 1.66
C HIS A 281 18.44 2.63 2.23
N PHE A 282 18.44 2.84 3.56
CA PHE A 282 19.22 3.91 4.20
C PHE A 282 20.73 3.81 3.85
N PRO A 283 21.45 4.96 3.76
CA PRO A 283 21.05 6.33 4.13
C PRO A 283 20.43 7.17 3.00
N TYR A 284 20.05 6.55 1.88
CA TYR A 284 19.50 7.25 0.72
C TYR A 284 17.96 7.24 0.72
N ILE A 285 17.37 8.24 0.09
CA ILE A 285 15.94 8.32 -0.27
C ILE A 285 15.80 8.19 -1.80
N LEU A 286 16.83 8.62 -2.53
CA LEU A 286 16.99 8.40 -3.96
C LEU A 286 18.48 8.17 -4.21
N ASP A 287 18.87 6.95 -4.56
CA ASP A 287 20.28 6.64 -4.84
C ASP A 287 20.71 7.21 -6.21
N PRO A 288 21.83 7.95 -6.34
CA PRO A 288 22.72 8.49 -5.28
C PRO A 288 22.42 9.94 -4.86
N TYR A 289 21.40 10.58 -5.44
CA TYR A 289 21.21 12.04 -5.38
C TYR A 289 20.67 12.57 -4.04
N ILE A 290 19.88 11.78 -3.30
CA ILE A 290 19.22 12.23 -2.07
C ILE A 290 19.64 11.38 -0.88
N THR A 291 20.43 11.96 0.02
CA THR A 291 20.74 11.38 1.34
C THR A 291 19.85 11.99 2.43
N VAL A 292 19.60 11.23 3.50
CA VAL A 292 18.81 11.68 4.65
C VAL A 292 19.47 12.83 5.42
N TYR A 293 20.80 12.94 5.36
CA TYR A 293 21.57 13.86 6.22
C TYR A 293 21.98 15.17 5.53
N GLU A 294 22.22 15.18 4.23
CA GLU A 294 22.73 16.38 3.54
C GLU A 294 21.60 17.24 2.96
N ASN A 295 20.45 16.64 2.64
CA ASN A 295 19.37 17.30 1.89
C ASN A 295 18.11 17.57 2.75
N ALA A 296 18.27 17.58 4.07
CA ALA A 296 17.18 17.88 4.98
C ALA A 296 16.99 19.39 5.15
N THR A 297 15.74 19.81 5.35
CA THR A 297 15.41 21.21 5.66
C THR A 297 15.97 21.65 7.02
N HIS A 298 16.03 22.97 7.23
CA HIS A 298 16.42 23.55 8.51
C HIS A 298 15.71 22.88 9.70
N GLU A 299 16.47 22.59 10.75
CA GLU A 299 16.05 21.87 11.96
C GLU A 299 14.73 22.38 12.54
N SER A 300 14.50 23.70 12.57
CA SER A 300 13.27 24.31 13.09
C SER A 300 12.03 23.93 12.27
N THR A 301 12.15 23.91 10.94
CA THR A 301 11.08 23.48 10.03
C THR A 301 10.87 21.97 10.15
N GLY A 302 11.96 21.19 10.22
CA GLY A 302 11.91 19.75 10.43
C GLY A 302 11.14 19.37 11.70
N ILE A 303 11.48 19.97 12.85
CA ILE A 303 10.79 19.72 14.12
C ILE A 303 9.32 20.12 14.05
N ALA A 304 8.98 21.27 13.43
CA ALA A 304 7.60 21.70 13.27
C ALA A 304 6.78 20.68 12.44
N LEU A 305 7.35 20.15 11.36
CA LEU A 305 6.74 19.10 10.57
C LEU A 305 6.54 17.82 11.39
N ILE A 306 7.53 17.39 12.18
CA ILE A 306 7.40 16.21 13.07
C ILE A 306 6.19 16.38 13.99
N ILE A 307 6.03 17.55 14.62
CA ILE A 307 4.89 17.84 15.51
C ILE A 307 3.57 17.72 14.76
N VAL A 308 3.47 18.31 13.56
CA VAL A 308 2.26 18.24 12.73
C VAL A 308 1.95 16.81 12.29
N PHE A 309 2.96 16.01 11.93
CA PHE A 309 2.78 14.61 11.55
C PHE A 309 2.34 13.74 12.71
N ILE A 310 2.93 13.94 13.89
CA ILE A 310 2.51 13.26 15.12
C ILE A 310 1.06 13.63 15.45
N ALA A 311 0.71 14.93 15.40
CA ALA A 311 -0.66 15.37 15.60
C ALA A 311 -1.64 14.77 14.56
N GLY A 312 -1.20 14.67 13.30
CA GLY A 312 -1.94 14.01 12.23
C GLY A 312 -2.20 12.52 12.52
N LEU A 313 -1.19 11.78 13.00
CA LEU A 313 -1.36 10.39 13.44
C LEU A 313 -2.31 10.26 14.63
N PHE A 314 -2.24 11.20 15.59
CA PHE A 314 -3.19 11.26 16.72
C PHE A 314 -4.62 11.57 16.30
N LEU A 315 -4.85 12.07 15.08
CA LEU A 315 -6.20 12.21 14.52
C LEU A 315 -6.58 10.99 13.68
N LEU A 316 -5.67 10.50 12.84
CA LEU A 316 -5.90 9.40 11.89
C LEU A 316 -6.07 8.04 12.56
N VAL A 317 -5.24 7.73 13.55
CA VAL A 317 -5.33 6.43 14.24
C VAL A 317 -6.65 6.34 15.01
N PRO A 318 -7.06 7.35 15.80
CA PRO A 318 -8.38 7.32 16.43
C PRO A 318 -9.53 7.37 15.43
N SER A 319 -9.43 8.08 14.31
CA SER A 319 -10.50 8.09 13.31
C SER A 319 -10.68 6.71 12.68
N LEU A 320 -9.59 6.00 12.36
CA LEU A 320 -9.64 4.60 11.94
C LEU A 320 -10.22 3.70 13.03
N ILE A 321 -9.80 3.84 14.29
CA ILE A 321 -10.35 3.04 15.40
C ILE A 321 -11.86 3.30 15.56
N LEU A 322 -12.29 4.56 15.49
CA LEU A 322 -13.69 4.93 15.56
C LEU A 322 -14.46 4.42 14.35
N LEU A 323 -13.90 4.47 13.14
CA LEU A 323 -14.48 3.89 11.94
C LEU A 323 -14.64 2.37 12.10
N MET A 324 -13.59 1.70 12.56
CA MET A 324 -13.59 0.28 12.89
C MET A 324 -14.58 -0.04 14.03
N ARG A 325 -14.94 0.93 14.86
CA ARG A 325 -15.93 0.76 15.94
C ARG A 325 -17.37 0.99 15.50
N LEU A 326 -17.61 2.05 14.74
CA LEU A 326 -18.93 2.48 14.31
C LEU A 326 -19.45 1.61 13.15
N PHE A 327 -18.61 1.30 12.16
CA PHE A 327 -19.04 0.52 10.99
C PHE A 327 -18.76 -0.98 11.10
N LEU A 328 -17.87 -1.37 12.02
CA LEU A 328 -17.24 -2.69 12.05
C LEU A 328 -17.46 -3.44 13.38
N PHE A 329 -17.66 -2.73 14.51
CA PHE A 329 -18.01 -3.34 15.81
C PHE A 329 -19.49 -3.20 16.20
N ASP A 330 -20.30 -2.44 15.46
CA ASP A 330 -21.73 -2.37 15.70
C ASP A 330 -22.45 -3.58 15.07
N ALA A 331 -22.90 -4.50 15.92
CA ALA A 331 -23.47 -5.78 15.51
C ALA A 331 -24.77 -5.64 14.72
N ASP A 332 -25.47 -4.51 14.87
CA ASP A 332 -26.72 -4.24 14.17
C ASP A 332 -26.47 -3.75 12.73
N TYR A 333 -25.45 -2.92 12.51
CA TYR A 333 -25.04 -2.48 11.16
C TYR A 333 -24.46 -3.63 10.32
N VAL A 334 -23.64 -4.49 10.94
CA VAL A 334 -23.07 -5.68 10.30
C VAL A 334 -24.16 -6.68 9.89
N LYS A 335 -25.22 -6.82 10.70
CA LYS A 335 -26.39 -7.67 10.38
C LYS A 335 -27.42 -7.00 9.45
N GLY A 336 -27.21 -5.74 9.06
CA GLY A 336 -28.12 -5.01 8.18
C GLY A 336 -29.44 -4.58 8.83
N LYS A 337 -29.50 -4.51 10.16
CA LYS A 337 -30.58 -3.81 10.85
C LYS A 337 -30.20 -2.33 10.91
N LYS A 338 -30.99 -1.51 10.23
CA LYS A 338 -30.86 -0.05 10.24
C LYS A 338 -31.06 0.49 11.65
#